data_AF-A0A540K4H3-F1
#
_entry.id   AF-A0A540K4H3-F1
#
_cell.length_a   1.000
_cell.length_b   1.000
_cell.length_c   1.000
_cell.angle_alpha   90.00
_cell.angle_beta   90.00
_cell.angle_gamma   90.00
#
_symmetry.space_group_name_H-M   'P 1'
#
loop_
_entity.id
_entity.type
_entity.pdbx_description
1 polymer ?
#
loop_
_entity_poly.entity_id
_entity_poly.type
_entity_poly.pdbx_seq_one_letter_code
_entity_poly.pdbx_strand_id
1 'polypeptide(L)'
;MENLEKLVQEETWDIEEGSQNNVLSSSMQLFLIIKRSLKRCSALTKNQTLFNLFKVFQRILKGYATKLFARIPKGGTGIVAAATGMDGQIKTSDRDEKVICYIVNSAEYCHKTVSSFLETCNCSDF
;
A
#
# COMPACT_ATOMS: atom_id res chain seq x y z
N MET A 1 16.85 -3.17 3.10
CA MET A 1 15.80 -2.12 3.11
C MET A 1 15.70 -1.43 1.77
N GLU A 2 16.83 -1.17 1.11
CA GLU A 2 16.90 -0.60 -0.25
C GLU A 2 15.93 -1.24 -1.25
N ASN A 3 15.77 -2.58 -1.23
CA ASN A 3 14.77 -3.26 -2.07
C ASN A 3 13.31 -2.88 -1.79
N LEU A 4 12.92 -2.52 -0.56
CA LEU A 4 11.56 -2.03 -0.27
C LEU A 4 11.37 -0.61 -0.78
N GLU A 5 12.35 0.26 -0.56
CA GLU A 5 12.28 1.66 -1.00
C GLU A 5 12.22 1.72 -2.53
N LYS A 6 13.06 0.94 -3.20
CA LYS A 6 13.03 0.78 -4.66
C LYS A 6 11.66 0.30 -5.14
N LEU A 7 11.10 -0.73 -4.52
CA LEU A 7 9.77 -1.24 -4.86
C LEU A 7 8.68 -0.17 -4.72
N VAL A 8 8.72 0.65 -3.66
CA VAL A 8 7.76 1.75 -3.49
C VAL A 8 7.96 2.86 -4.52
N GLN A 9 9.21 3.14 -4.92
CA GLN A 9 9.50 4.19 -5.89
C GLN A 9 9.15 3.79 -7.32
N GLU A 10 9.40 2.54 -7.68
CA GLU A 10 9.20 1.95 -9.01
C GLU A 10 7.79 1.37 -9.19
N GLU A 11 6.82 1.76 -8.37
CA GLU A 11 5.44 1.32 -8.49
C GLU A 11 4.83 1.69 -9.85
N THR A 12 4.43 0.68 -10.63
CA THR A 12 3.94 0.82 -12.01
C THR A 12 2.43 0.76 -12.16
N TRP A 13 1.69 0.35 -11.13
CA TRP A 13 0.21 0.24 -11.16
C TRP A 13 -0.32 -0.78 -12.15
N ASP A 14 0.52 -1.76 -12.51
CA ASP A 14 0.15 -2.76 -13.49
C ASP A 14 -0.96 -3.66 -12.95
N ILE A 15 -2.04 -3.76 -13.71
CA ILE A 15 -3.16 -4.63 -13.42
C ILE A 15 -2.94 -5.96 -14.12
N GLU A 16 -2.79 -7.02 -13.33
CA GLU A 16 -2.83 -8.39 -13.84
C GLU A 16 -4.29 -8.86 -13.79
N GLU A 17 -4.95 -8.84 -14.96
CA GLU A 17 -6.33 -9.31 -15.10
C GLU A 17 -6.40 -10.81 -14.79
N GLY A 18 -7.34 -11.21 -13.92
CA GLY A 18 -7.52 -12.61 -13.51
C GLY A 18 -6.72 -13.03 -12.27
N SER A 19 -6.03 -12.11 -11.58
CA SER A 19 -5.45 -12.42 -10.27
C SER A 19 -6.55 -12.73 -9.24
N GLN A 20 -6.33 -13.72 -8.36
CA GLN A 20 -7.38 -14.22 -7.46
C GLN A 20 -8.00 -13.16 -6.54
N ASN A 21 -7.25 -12.09 -6.22
CA ASN A 21 -7.69 -11.06 -5.27
C ASN A 21 -7.83 -9.67 -5.88
N ASN A 22 -7.53 -9.50 -7.18
CA ASN A 22 -7.52 -8.18 -7.85
C ASN A 22 -6.72 -7.12 -7.05
N VAL A 23 -5.53 -7.52 -6.59
CA VAL A 23 -4.61 -6.74 -5.77
C VAL A 23 -3.33 -6.50 -6.56
N LEU A 24 -2.70 -5.34 -6.40
CA LEU A 24 -1.42 -5.00 -7.02
C LEU A 24 -0.32 -5.97 -6.54
N SER A 25 0.41 -6.56 -7.47
CA SER A 25 1.48 -7.53 -7.19
C SER A 25 2.59 -6.94 -6.31
N SER A 26 2.86 -5.64 -6.45
CA SER A 26 3.77 -4.87 -5.63
C SER A 26 3.41 -4.90 -4.14
N SER A 27 2.12 -4.81 -3.78
CA SER A 27 1.69 -4.92 -2.39
C SER A 27 2.02 -6.30 -1.80
N MET A 28 1.81 -7.38 -2.57
CA MET A 28 2.14 -8.74 -2.13
C MET A 28 3.65 -8.91 -1.93
N GLN A 29 4.45 -8.41 -2.89
CA GLN A 29 5.89 -8.42 -2.80
C GLN A 29 6.40 -7.62 -1.59
N LEU A 30 5.83 -6.44 -1.34
CA LEU A 30 6.16 -5.60 -0.18
C LEU A 30 6.00 -6.39 1.13
N PHE A 31 4.84 -7.02 1.33
CA PHE A 31 4.59 -7.83 2.53
C PHE A 31 5.45 -9.08 2.61
N LEU A 32 5.78 -9.72 1.49
CA LEU A 32 6.68 -10.86 1.47
C LEU A 32 8.08 -10.48 1.98
N ILE A 33 8.60 -9.33 1.56
CA ILE A 33 9.91 -8.83 2.01
C ILE A 33 9.86 -8.42 3.50
N ILE A 34 8.78 -7.75 3.93
CA ILE A 34 8.56 -7.41 5.35
C ILE A 34 8.54 -8.69 6.20
N LYS A 35 7.76 -9.71 5.80
CA LYS A 35 7.66 -11.01 6.50
C LYS A 35 9.02 -11.67 6.67
N ARG A 36 9.78 -11.73 5.56
CA ARG A 36 11.11 -12.36 5.55
C ARG A 36 12.09 -11.61 6.44
N SER A 37 12.03 -10.28 6.44
CA SER A 37 12.88 -9.43 7.28
C SER A 37 12.54 -9.62 8.75
N LEU A 38 11.25 -9.61 9.09
CA LEU A 38 10.77 -9.83 10.45
C LEU A 38 11.19 -11.21 10.98
N LYS A 39 10.94 -12.29 10.22
CA LYS A 39 11.29 -13.66 10.61
C LYS A 39 12.79 -13.83 10.90
N ARG A 40 13.65 -13.18 10.10
CA ARG A 40 15.10 -13.20 10.31
C ARG A 40 15.51 -12.44 11.56
N CYS A 41 14.93 -11.26 11.78
CA CYS A 41 15.31 -10.40 12.91
C CYS A 41 14.76 -10.90 14.25
N SER A 42 13.53 -11.44 14.29
CA SER A 42 12.95 -11.99 15.51
C SER A 42 13.67 -13.23 16.04
N ALA A 43 14.38 -13.96 15.16
CA ALA A 43 15.23 -15.08 15.54
C ALA A 43 16.55 -14.65 16.21
N LEU A 44 16.97 -13.38 16.04
CA LEU A 44 18.29 -12.90 16.46
C LEU A 44 18.24 -11.92 17.64
N THR A 45 17.14 -11.17 17.79
CA THR A 45 17.03 -10.12 18.80
C THR A 45 15.59 -9.92 19.25
N LYS A 46 15.42 -9.56 20.52
CA LYS A 46 14.17 -9.06 21.10
C LYS A 46 14.44 -7.63 21.63
N ASN A 47 13.39 -6.85 21.88
CA ASN A 47 13.46 -5.47 22.41
C ASN A 47 13.74 -4.38 21.36
N GLN A 48 14.59 -3.40 21.70
CA GLN A 48 14.71 -2.12 20.99
C GLN A 48 15.02 -2.26 19.49
N THR A 49 15.82 -3.23 19.09
CA THR A 49 16.18 -3.45 17.68
C THR A 49 14.98 -3.89 16.85
N LEU A 50 14.14 -4.78 17.39
CA LEU A 50 12.92 -5.23 16.72
C LEU A 50 11.89 -4.09 16.63
N PHE A 51 11.79 -3.27 17.67
CA PHE A 51 10.97 -2.05 17.66
C PHE A 51 11.44 -1.04 16.60
N ASN A 52 12.75 -0.79 16.50
CA ASN A 52 13.31 0.09 15.48
C ASN A 52 13.05 -0.45 14.07
N LEU A 53 13.12 -1.77 13.87
CA LEU A 53 12.76 -2.40 12.61
C LEU A 53 11.29 -2.19 12.26
N PHE A 54 10.39 -2.30 13.25
CA PHE A 54 8.97 -2.00 13.05
C PHE A 54 8.75 -0.54 12.63
N LYS A 55 9.47 0.42 13.23
CA LYS A 55 9.43 1.84 12.81
C LYS A 55 9.84 2.02 11.34
N VAL A 56 10.82 1.26 10.86
CA VAL A 56 11.17 1.27 9.43
C VAL A 56 10.00 0.75 8.59
N PHE A 57 9.40 -0.39 8.92
CA PHE A 57 8.26 -0.92 8.17
C PHE A 57 7.09 0.05 8.14
N GLN A 58 6.81 0.74 9.25
CA GLN A 58 5.80 1.80 9.29
C GLN A 58 6.11 2.93 8.29
N ARG A 59 7.37 3.39 8.20
CA ARG A 59 7.76 4.43 7.24
C ARG A 59 7.57 3.98 5.79
N ILE A 60 7.95 2.74 5.49
CA ILE A 60 7.80 2.18 4.15
C ILE A 60 6.32 2.05 3.77
N LEU A 61 5.49 1.48 4.65
CA LEU A 61 4.05 1.31 4.41
C LEU A 61 3.35 2.67 4.21
N LYS A 62 3.76 3.70 4.96
CA LYS A 62 3.29 5.08 4.75
C LYS A 62 3.71 5.62 3.38
N GLY A 63 4.95 5.37 2.96
CA GLY A 63 5.43 5.75 1.63
C GLY A 63 4.62 5.08 0.51
N TYR A 64 4.36 3.77 0.67
CA TYR A 64 3.52 3.01 -0.26
C TYR A 64 2.10 3.57 -0.34
N ALA A 65 1.44 3.78 0.81
CA ALA A 65 0.11 4.38 0.86
C ALA A 65 0.06 5.78 0.21
N THR A 66 1.11 6.59 0.39
CA THR A 66 1.22 7.91 -0.25
C THR A 66 1.28 7.80 -1.77
N LYS A 67 2.04 6.82 -2.30
CA LYS A 67 2.09 6.54 -3.74
C LYS A 67 0.71 6.11 -4.25
N LEU A 68 0.04 5.18 -3.55
CA LEU A 68 -1.31 4.71 -3.92
C LEU A 68 -2.28 5.89 -4.01
N PHE A 69 -2.30 6.72 -2.97
CA PHE A 69 -3.19 7.88 -2.88
C PHE A 69 -2.92 8.92 -3.97
N ALA A 70 -1.66 9.11 -4.36
CA ALA A 70 -1.30 10.06 -5.41
C ALA A 70 -1.85 9.68 -6.81
N ARG A 71 -2.21 8.41 -7.02
CA ARG A 71 -2.80 7.92 -8.28
C ARG A 71 -4.32 7.97 -8.31
N ILE A 72 -4.97 8.06 -7.15
CA ILE A 72 -6.42 8.22 -7.09
C ILE A 72 -6.75 9.62 -7.65
N PRO A 73 -7.72 9.74 -8.58
CA PRO A 73 -8.15 11.03 -9.09
C PRO A 73 -8.54 11.95 -7.92
N LYS A 74 -7.87 13.09 -7.79
CA LYS A 74 -8.23 14.09 -6.79
C LYS A 74 -9.49 14.79 -7.30
N GLY A 75 -10.63 14.53 -6.68
CA GLY A 75 -11.85 15.31 -6.93
C GLY A 75 -11.60 16.77 -6.53
N GLY A 76 -11.16 17.60 -7.47
CA GLY A 76 -10.57 18.88 -7.08
C GLY A 76 -10.13 19.85 -8.18
N THR A 77 -10.40 19.59 -9.46
CA THR A 77 -10.38 20.64 -10.51
C THR A 77 -11.79 21.22 -10.77
N GLY A 78 -12.74 20.93 -9.88
CA GLY A 78 -14.16 21.28 -10.00
C GLY A 78 -14.55 22.69 -9.56
N ILE A 79 -13.64 23.52 -9.03
CA ILE A 79 -13.98 24.92 -8.75
C ILE A 79 -14.32 25.65 -10.07
N VAL A 80 -13.73 25.21 -11.19
CA VAL A 80 -14.07 25.73 -12.53
C VAL A 80 -15.26 25.00 -13.16
N ALA A 81 -15.45 23.69 -12.89
CA ALA A 81 -16.55 22.91 -13.46
C ALA A 81 -17.93 23.29 -12.88
N ALA A 82 -18.00 23.66 -11.59
CA ALA A 82 -19.23 24.12 -10.96
C ALA A 82 -19.77 25.42 -11.57
N ALA A 83 -18.91 26.24 -12.21
CA ALA A 83 -19.31 27.49 -12.85
C ALA A 83 -19.96 27.31 -14.24
N THR A 84 -19.80 26.13 -14.87
CA THR A 84 -20.25 25.88 -16.25
C THR A 84 -21.45 24.94 -16.37
N GLY A 85 -22.07 24.52 -15.26
CA GLY A 85 -23.27 23.67 -15.29
C GLY A 85 -23.07 22.28 -15.90
N MET A 86 -21.82 21.82 -16.00
CA MET A 86 -21.50 20.43 -16.29
C MET A 86 -21.27 19.76 -14.95
N ASP A 87 -22.20 18.89 -14.57
CA ASP A 87 -22.07 18.01 -13.41
C ASP A 87 -20.64 17.47 -13.32
N GLY A 88 -20.08 17.45 -12.11
CA GLY A 88 -18.68 17.12 -11.79
C GLY A 88 -18.26 15.69 -12.13
N GLN A 89 -18.44 15.25 -13.36
CA GLN A 89 -17.96 14.02 -13.93
C GLN A 89 -16.44 14.12 -14.04
N ILE A 90 -15.74 13.48 -13.10
CA ILE A 90 -14.34 13.11 -13.30
C ILE A 90 -14.34 12.16 -14.50
N LYS A 91 -13.88 12.62 -15.67
CA LYS A 91 -13.68 11.75 -16.84
C LYS A 91 -12.54 10.79 -16.52
N THR A 92 -12.88 9.59 -16.07
CA THR A 92 -11.97 8.45 -15.92
C THR A 92 -12.09 7.53 -17.14
N SER A 93 -10.99 6.96 -17.62
CA SER A 93 -11.06 5.88 -18.60
C SER A 93 -11.41 4.55 -17.89
N ASP A 94 -11.93 3.57 -18.63
CA ASP A 94 -12.17 2.21 -18.10
C ASP A 94 -10.92 1.61 -17.43
N ARG A 95 -9.74 1.95 -17.96
CA ARG A 95 -8.45 1.54 -17.37
C ARG A 95 -8.22 2.22 -16.02
N ASP A 96 -8.50 3.52 -15.90
CA ASP A 96 -8.32 4.25 -14.65
C ASP A 96 -9.27 3.74 -13.57
N GLU A 97 -10.52 3.44 -13.93
CA GLU A 97 -11.50 2.84 -13.02
C GLU A 97 -11.03 1.48 -12.50
N LYS A 98 -10.51 0.61 -13.40
CA LYS A 98 -9.91 -0.67 -13.00
C LYS A 98 -8.72 -0.49 -12.06
N VAL A 99 -7.81 0.44 -12.37
CA VAL A 99 -6.64 0.72 -11.52
C VAL A 99 -7.08 1.21 -10.13
N ILE A 100 -8.11 2.06 -10.05
CA ILE A 100 -8.67 2.52 -8.78
C ILE A 100 -9.20 1.35 -7.96
N CYS A 101 -9.96 0.42 -8.58
CA CYS A 101 -10.43 -0.79 -7.92
C CYS A 101 -9.27 -1.62 -7.36
N TYR A 102 -8.21 -1.83 -8.15
CA TYR A 102 -7.01 -2.52 -7.69
C TYR A 102 -6.31 -1.80 -6.54
N ILE A 103 -6.24 -0.47 -6.55
CA ILE A 103 -5.68 0.33 -5.45
C ILE A 103 -6.49 0.13 -4.17
N VAL A 104 -7.82 0.18 -4.24
CA VAL A 104 -8.71 -0.01 -3.08
C VAL A 104 -8.57 -1.42 -2.51
N ASN A 105 -8.63 -2.45 -3.37
CA ASN A 105 -8.41 -3.84 -2.97
C ASN A 105 -7.03 -4.03 -2.33
N SER A 106 -6.00 -3.40 -2.90
CA SER A 106 -4.64 -3.44 -2.35
C SER A 106 -4.55 -2.77 -0.99
N ALA A 107 -5.24 -1.64 -0.78
CA ALA A 107 -5.29 -0.98 0.51
C ALA A 107 -5.95 -1.87 1.57
N GLU A 108 -7.05 -2.54 1.22
CA GLU A 108 -7.72 -3.50 2.10
C GLU A 108 -6.82 -4.71 2.40
N TYR A 109 -6.16 -5.27 1.38
CA TYR A 109 -5.17 -6.33 1.55
C TYR A 109 -4.04 -5.91 2.49
N CYS A 110 -3.50 -4.69 2.33
CA CYS A 110 -2.46 -4.14 3.20
C CYS A 110 -2.96 -4.07 4.65
N HIS A 111 -4.18 -3.57 4.87
CA HIS A 111 -4.77 -3.45 6.19
C HIS A 111 -4.94 -4.82 6.88
N LYS A 112 -5.57 -5.78 6.19
CA LYS A 112 -5.76 -7.15 6.68
C LYS A 112 -4.44 -7.83 7.01
N THR A 113 -3.45 -7.67 6.12
CA THR A 113 -2.15 -8.30 6.27
C THR A 113 -1.40 -7.73 7.47
N VAL A 114 -1.38 -6.39 7.67
CA VAL A 114 -0.76 -5.76 8.87
C VAL A 114 -1.42 -6.24 10.15
N SER A 115 -2.75 -6.35 10.20
CA SER A 115 -3.45 -6.82 11.40
C SER A 115 -3.01 -8.24 11.79
N SER A 116 -2.95 -9.15 10.82
CA SER A 116 -2.42 -10.51 11.04
C SER A 116 -0.95 -10.52 11.51
N PHE A 117 -0.14 -9.57 11.04
CA PHE A 117 1.24 -9.41 11.50
C PHE A 117 1.33 -8.98 12.97
N LEU A 118 0.48 -8.07 13.42
CA LEU A 118 0.49 -7.57 14.80
C LEU A 118 0.09 -8.65 15.80
N GLU A 119 -0.91 -9.47 15.45
CA GLU A 119 -1.33 -10.63 16.24
C GLU A 119 -0.19 -11.64 16.40
N THR A 120 0.56 -11.90 15.33
CA THR A 120 1.70 -12.83 15.36
C THR A 120 2.87 -12.29 16.20
N CYS A 121 2.99 -10.96 16.34
CA CYS A 121 4.09 -10.32 17.03
C CYS A 121 3.89 -10.13 18.54
N ASN A 122 2.71 -10.43 19.13
CA ASN A 122 2.39 -10.17 20.54
C ASN A 122 3.05 -8.88 21.08
N CYS A 123 2.63 -7.73 20.54
CA CYS A 123 3.08 -6.42 21.05
C CYS A 123 2.57 -6.10 22.47
N SER A 124 1.89 -7.02 23.15
CA SER A 124 1.44 -6.88 24.54
C SER A 124 2.55 -6.97 25.57
N ASP A 125 3.77 -7.35 25.18
CA ASP A 125 4.94 -7.46 26.06
C ASP A 125 5.99 -6.35 25.83
N PHE A 126 5.62 -5.24 25.16
CA PHE A 126 6.47 -4.04 25.01
C PHE A 126 5.88 -2.81 25.70
#